data_AF-A0A0S8GAA5-F1
#
_entry.id   AF-A0A0S8GAA5-F1
#
_cell.length_a   1.000
_cell.length_b   1.000
_cell.length_c   1.000
_cell.angle_alpha   90.00
_cell.angle_beta   90.00
_cell.angle_gamma   90.00
#
_symmetry.space_group_name_H-M   'P 1'
#
loop_
_entity.id
_entity.type
_entity.pdbx_description
1 polymer ?
#
loop_
_entity_poly.entity_id
_entity_poly.type
_entity_poly.pdbx_seq_one_letter_code
_entity_poly.pdbx_strand_id
1 'polypeptide(L)'
;VIAHPGTINDEQIIYQLILDGCQGIEVWHPDHTHRCRQKLTEIAMKNGLLMTGGSDCHGRRGKNGYQIGMTGCMKEHVMELKKHKRNKAR
;
A
#
# COMPACT_ATOMS: atom_id res chain seq x y z
N VAL A 1 2.46 -7.18 -1.69
CA VAL A 1 1.86 -5.90 -1.28
C VAL A 1 0.53 -5.80 -2.00
N ILE A 2 -0.57 -5.56 -1.29
CA ILE A 2 -1.87 -5.27 -1.90
C ILE A 2 -1.81 -3.82 -2.39
N ALA A 3 -1.86 -3.63 -3.71
CA ALA A 3 -1.73 -2.31 -4.34
C ALA A 3 -3.11 -1.67 -4.52
N HIS A 4 -3.19 -0.37 -4.27
CA HIS A 4 -4.37 0.49 -4.43
C HIS A 4 -5.67 -0.11 -3.82
N PRO A 5 -5.65 -0.70 -2.60
CA PRO A 5 -6.79 -1.44 -2.02
C PRO A 5 -8.04 -0.59 -1.81
N GLY A 6 -7.94 0.74 -1.79
CA GLY A 6 -9.11 1.62 -1.71
C GLY A 6 -10.06 1.51 -2.91
N THR A 7 -9.63 0.85 -4.00
CA THR A 7 -10.47 0.55 -5.17
C THR A 7 -11.20 -0.80 -5.06
N ILE A 8 -10.88 -1.61 -4.05
CA ILE A 8 -11.52 -2.91 -3.80
C ILE A 8 -12.79 -2.64 -2.98
N ASN A 9 -13.95 -2.86 -3.60
CA ASN A 9 -15.25 -2.62 -2.96
C ASN A 9 -15.58 -3.63 -1.85
N ASP A 10 -14.92 -4.79 -1.85
CA ASP A 10 -15.11 -5.85 -0.85
C ASP A 10 -13.86 -6.01 0.02
N GLU A 11 -13.97 -5.57 1.27
CA GLU A 11 -12.91 -5.69 2.25
C GLU A 11 -12.56 -7.15 2.62
N GLN A 12 -13.47 -8.10 2.43
CA GLN A 12 -13.18 -9.51 2.67
C GLN A 12 -12.06 -10.02 1.76
N ILE A 13 -11.95 -9.48 0.55
CA ILE A 13 -10.84 -9.80 -0.37
C ILE A 13 -9.51 -9.34 0.23
N ILE A 14 -9.46 -8.18 0.89
CA ILE A 14 -8.24 -7.69 1.55
C ILE A 14 -7.81 -8.67 2.65
N TYR A 15 -8.75 -9.10 3.49
CA TYR A 15 -8.47 -10.07 4.55
C TYR A 15 -8.07 -11.45 4.01
N GLN A 16 -8.70 -11.93 2.94
CA GLN A 16 -8.31 -13.18 2.30
C GLN A 16 -6.88 -13.12 1.76
N LEU A 17 -6.50 -12.03 1.08
CA LEU A 17 -5.13 -11.84 0.60
C LEU A 17 -4.11 -11.78 1.73
N ILE A 18 -4.47 -11.23 2.89
CA ILE A 18 -3.62 -11.25 4.09
C ILE A 18 -3.45 -12.70 4.57
N LEU A 19 -4.53 -13.48 4.66
CA LEU A 19 -4.49 -14.90 5.04
C LEU A 19 -3.66 -15.74 4.07
N ASP A 20 -3.73 -15.43 2.77
CA ASP A 20 -2.95 -16.09 1.72
C ASP A 20 -1.46 -15.71 1.74
N GLY A 21 -1.03 -14.89 2.70
CA GLY A 21 0.38 -14.59 2.97
C GLY A 21 0.86 -13.25 2.42
N CYS A 22 -0.04 -12.33 2.04
CA CYS A 22 0.38 -10.98 1.70
C CYS A 22 0.94 -10.26 2.93
N GLN A 23 2.07 -9.57 2.75
CA GLN A 23 2.86 -9.00 3.86
C GLN A 23 2.90 -7.47 3.85
N GLY A 24 2.14 -6.84 2.98
CA GLY A 24 2.12 -5.40 2.89
C GLY A 24 0.90 -4.88 2.18
N ILE A 25 0.58 -3.62 2.43
CA ILE A 25 -0.62 -2.96 1.93
C ILE A 25 -0.28 -1.51 1.58
N GLU A 26 -0.79 -1.04 0.45
CA GLU A 26 -0.62 0.35 0.07
C GLU A 26 -1.63 1.23 0.82
N VAL A 27 -1.11 2.10 1.67
CA VAL A 27 -1.90 3.05 2.46
C VAL A 27 -2.01 4.38 1.73
N TRP A 28 -0.91 4.88 1.17
CA TRP A 28 -0.86 6.20 0.54
C TRP A 28 -0.91 6.12 -0.98
N HIS A 29 -2.05 6.53 -1.54
CA HIS A 29 -2.32 6.61 -2.98
C HIS A 29 -3.15 7.89 -3.28
N PRO A 30 -3.10 8.48 -4.49
CA PRO A 30 -3.91 9.65 -4.83
C PRO A 30 -5.41 9.43 -4.63
N ASP A 31 -5.93 8.24 -4.97
CA ASP A 31 -7.37 7.91 -4.81
C ASP A 31 -7.79 7.61 -3.36
N HIS A 32 -6.83 7.39 -2.45
CA HIS A 32 -7.18 7.07 -1.08
C HIS A 32 -7.56 8.34 -0.32
N THR A 33 -8.83 8.48 0.03
CA THR A 33 -9.33 9.49 0.95
C THR A 33 -8.69 9.38 2.34
N HIS A 34 -8.79 10.42 3.17
CA HIS A 34 -8.27 10.37 4.54
C HIS A 34 -8.86 9.19 5.35
N ARG A 35 -10.16 8.95 5.23
CA ARG A 35 -10.85 7.82 5.87
C ARG A 35 -10.33 6.48 5.37
N CYS A 36 -10.08 6.35 4.07
CA CYS A 36 -9.49 5.14 3.48
C CYS A 36 -8.09 4.89 4.07
N ARG A 37 -7.23 5.92 4.11
CA ARG A 37 -5.88 5.85 4.69
C ARG A 37 -5.92 5.42 6.16
N GLN A 38 -6.79 6.01 6.97
CA GLN A 38 -6.96 5.62 8.38
C GLN A 38 -7.33 4.15 8.53
N LYS A 39 -8.34 3.70 7.77
CA LYS A 39 -8.79 2.30 7.79
C LYS A 39 -7.69 1.33 7.38
N LEU A 40 -6.96 1.62 6.30
CA LEU A 40 -5.87 0.79 5.81
C LEU A 40 -4.69 0.76 6.77
N THR A 41 -4.37 1.89 7.43
CA THR A 41 -3.38 1.93 8.52
C THR A 41 -3.78 1.02 9.67
N GLU A 42 -5.04 1.06 10.11
CA GLU A 42 -5.53 0.17 11.18
C GLU A 42 -5.43 -1.31 10.80
N ILE A 43 -5.82 -1.66 9.56
CA ILE A 43 -5.70 -3.02 9.04
C ILE A 43 -4.23 -3.44 9.01
N ALA A 44 -3.33 -2.57 8.54
CA ALA A 44 -1.91 -2.85 8.49
C ALA A 44 -1.32 -3.12 9.88
N MET A 45 -1.62 -2.24 10.84
CA MET A 45 -1.13 -2.36 12.21
C MET A 45 -1.67 -3.61 12.91
N LYS A 46 -2.97 -3.90 12.77
CA LYS A 46 -3.61 -5.08 13.39
C LYS A 46 -3.04 -6.41 12.88
N ASN A 47 -2.61 -6.45 11.61
CA ASN A 47 -2.14 -7.67 10.95
C ASN A 47 -0.61 -7.71 10.76
N GLY A 48 0.13 -6.73 11.29
CA GLY A 48 1.59 -6.67 11.17
C GLY A 48 2.09 -6.50 9.72
N LEU A 49 1.31 -5.82 8.86
CA LEU A 49 1.65 -5.61 7.45
C LEU A 49 2.59 -4.42 7.26
N LEU A 50 3.47 -4.52 6.26
CA LEU A 50 4.29 -3.42 5.78
C LEU A 50 3.42 -2.39 5.06
N MET A 51 3.51 -1.12 5.46
CA MET A 51 2.76 -0.04 4.81
C MET A 51 3.56 0.55 3.64
N THR A 52 2.91 0.76 2.50
CA THR A 52 3.55 1.34 1.30
C THR A 52 2.74 2.50 0.74
N GLY A 53 3.35 3.24 -0.19
CA GLY A 53 2.67 4.31 -0.92
C GLY A 53 3.32 4.59 -2.25
N GLY A 54 2.50 5.01 -3.21
CA GLY A 54 2.90 5.30 -4.58
C GLY A 54 1.95 6.29 -5.23
N SER A 55 2.43 6.96 -6.27
CA SER A 55 1.62 7.92 -7.04
C SER A 55 0.82 7.26 -8.17
N ASP A 56 1.09 5.99 -8.49
CA ASP A 56 0.57 5.27 -9.65
C ASP A 56 0.62 6.10 -10.95
N CYS A 57 1.76 6.78 -11.15
CA CYS A 57 1.95 7.69 -12.27
C CYS A 57 2.28 6.91 -13.55
N HIS A 58 1.41 7.01 -14.56
CA HIS A 58 1.60 6.46 -15.89
C HIS A 58 2.14 7.48 -16.91
N GLY A 59 2.72 8.59 -16.43
CA GLY A 59 3.31 9.64 -17.25
C GLY A 59 2.29 10.40 -18.11
N ARG A 60 2.75 11.05 -19.19
CA ARG A 60 1.94 11.96 -20.03
C ARG A 60 0.72 11.29 -20.69
N ARG A 61 0.69 9.96 -20.76
CA ARG A 61 -0.41 9.18 -21.34
C ARG A 61 -1.37 8.60 -20.28
N GLY A 62 -1.11 8.84 -18.99
CA GLY A 62 -2.00 8.41 -17.92
C GLY A 62 -3.33 9.16 -17.97
N LYS A 63 -4.44 8.45 -17.79
CA LYS A 63 -5.80 9.02 -17.84
C LYS A 63 -6.17 9.79 -16.57
N ASN A 64 -5.43 9.53 -15.49
CA ASN A 64 -5.77 9.92 -14.13
C ASN A 64 -5.12 11.26 -13.74
N GLY A 65 -4.18 11.77 -14.57
CA GLY A 65 -3.44 13.00 -14.30
C GLY A 65 -2.40 12.90 -13.17
N TYR A 66 -2.14 11.69 -12.63
CA TYR A 66 -1.19 11.51 -11.53
C TYR A 66 0.23 11.84 -11.97
N GLN A 67 0.92 12.61 -11.12
CA GLN A 67 2.29 13.04 -11.34
C GLN A 67 3.23 12.20 -10.49
N ILE A 68 4.47 12.07 -10.96
CA ILE A 68 5.52 11.40 -10.19
C ILE A 68 5.69 12.12 -8.84
N GLY A 69 5.69 11.35 -7.75
CA GLY A 69 5.85 11.90 -6.39
C GLY A 69 4.60 12.60 -5.83
N MET A 70 3.46 12.57 -6.50
CA MET A 70 2.19 13.11 -5.98
C MET A 70 1.76 12.46 -4.66
N THR A 71 2.15 11.20 -4.45
CA THR A 71 2.01 10.46 -3.20
C THR A 71 3.18 9.51 -3.07
N GLY A 72 3.46 9.11 -1.83
CA GLY A 72 4.54 8.21 -1.48
C GLY A 72 4.43 7.77 -0.03
N CYS A 73 5.45 7.11 0.47
CA CYS A 73 5.58 6.74 1.87
C CYS A 73 6.83 7.38 2.49
N MET A 74 6.83 7.46 3.81
CA MET A 74 8.01 7.91 4.55
C MET A 74 9.17 6.93 4.37
N LYS A 75 10.41 7.44 4.48
CA LYS A 75 11.63 6.66 4.21
C LYS A 75 11.74 5.43 5.11
N GLU A 76 11.21 5.51 6.32
CA GLU A 76 11.16 4.47 7.33
C GLU A 76 10.46 3.22 6.79
N HIS A 77 9.33 3.38 6.10
CA HIS A 77 8.59 2.28 5.47
C HIS A 77 9.37 1.59 4.36
N VAL A 78 10.14 2.36 3.58
CA VAL A 78 11.08 1.79 2.59
C VAL A 78 12.17 0.98 3.28
N MET A 79 12.65 1.43 4.43
CA MET A 79 13.66 0.71 5.21
C MET A 79 13.09 -0.59 5.81
N GLU A 80 11.84 -0.58 6.26
CA GLU A 80 11.14 -1.78 6.72
C GLU A 80 11.04 -2.84 5.61
N LEU A 81 10.63 -2.44 4.39
CA LEU A 81 10.60 -3.32 3.22
C LEU A 81 11.97 -3.96 2.93
N LYS A 82 13.05 -3.16 2.96
CA LYS A 82 14.42 -3.64 2.72
C LYS A 82 14.88 -4.64 3.79
N LYS A 83 14.58 -4.36 5.06
CA LYS A 83 14.89 -5.27 6.19
C LYS A 83 14.14 -6.59 6.03
N HIS A 84 12.84 -6.53 5.70
CA HIS A 84 12.00 -7.71 5.53
C HIS A 84 12.48 -8.62 4.40
N LYS A 85 12.84 -8.05 3.24
CA LYS A 85 13.43 -8.81 2.12
C LYS A 85 14.68 -9.57 2.54
N ARG A 86 15.56 -8.94 3.32
CA ARG A 86 16.81 -9.57 3.80
C ARG A 86 16.54 -10.74 4.74
N ASN A 87 15.52 -10.65 5.58
CA ASN A 87 15.16 -11.73 6.52
C ASN A 87 14.56 -12.94 5.80
N LYS A 88 13.86 -12.75 4.67
CA LYS A 88 13.34 -13.84 3.83
C LYS A 88 14.38 -14.56 2.97
N ALA A 89 15.54 -13.96 2.75
CA ALA A 89 16.61 -14.52 1.93
C ALA A 89 17.61 -15.37 2.75
N ARG A 90 17.35 -15.55 4.05
CA ARG A 90 18.07 -16.44 4.97
C ARG A 90 17.19 -17.65 5.25
#